data_AF-A0A844SB53-F1
#
_entry.id   AF-A0A844SB53-F1
#
_cell.length_a   1.000
_cell.length_b   1.000
_cell.length_c   1.000
_cell.angle_alpha   90.00
_cell.angle_beta   90.00
_cell.angle_gamma   90.00
#
_symmetry.space_group_name_H-M   'P 1'
#
loop_
_entity.id
_entity.type
_entity.pdbx_description
1 polymer ?
#
loop_
_entity_poly.entity_id
_entity_poly.type
_entity_poly.pdbx_seq_one_letter_code
_entity_poly.pdbx_strand_id
1 'polypeptide(L)'
;MADCRSLPQMCLLGPIPPRTPGRSDAQVPSDAARGASKYGRIPFVYFYRTGAAADPAFGLLDIEVAVQRRGPGSFACEVYAIGDGYQAGHGASTCEPMVFEFRGRGRTIARAEWRYPTILSGHMDALTFSVPLELADDEFAALDSVLLPPARAEVTVCLE
;
A
#
# COMPACT_ATOMS: atom_id res chain seq x y z
N MET A 1 -13.53 -12.08 16.98
CA MET A 1 -13.16 -11.03 16.01
C MET A 1 -13.19 -9.69 16.72
N ALA A 2 -12.19 -8.86 16.50
CA ALA A 2 -12.10 -7.51 17.04
C ALA A 2 -11.81 -6.52 15.91
N ASP A 3 -12.16 -5.26 16.13
CA ASP A 3 -11.86 -4.18 15.19
C ASP A 3 -10.48 -3.61 15.46
N CYS A 4 -9.65 -3.59 14.41
CA CYS A 4 -8.37 -2.91 14.40
C CYS A 4 -8.39 -1.70 13.48
N ARG A 5 -7.44 -0.79 13.71
CA ARG A 5 -7.22 0.37 12.85
C ARG A 5 -5.73 0.63 12.64
N SER A 6 -5.35 1.03 11.43
CA SER A 6 -4.03 1.59 11.17
C SER A 6 -3.98 3.09 11.52
N LEU A 7 -2.77 3.61 11.67
CA LEU A 7 -2.53 5.05 11.79
C LEU A 7 -2.36 5.69 10.41
N PRO A 8 -2.66 7.00 10.25
CA PRO A 8 -2.43 7.66 8.98
C PRO A 8 -0.92 7.75 8.71
N GLN A 9 -0.51 7.47 7.48
CA GLN A 9 0.89 7.54 7.05
C GLN A 9 1.02 8.19 5.70
N MET A 10 2.19 8.74 5.38
CA MET A 10 2.43 9.35 4.08
C MET A 10 3.85 9.10 3.60
N CYS A 11 4.04 9.12 2.28
CA CYS A 11 5.34 9.14 1.64
C CYS A 11 5.39 10.18 0.52
N LEU A 12 6.60 10.66 0.21
CA LEU A 12 6.84 11.48 -0.97
C LEU A 12 7.06 10.58 -2.18
N LEU A 13 6.59 11.05 -3.34
CA LEU A 13 6.80 10.40 -4.61
C LEU A 13 8.09 10.91 -5.27
N GLY A 14 8.91 9.98 -5.73
CA GLY A 14 10.20 10.24 -6.37
C GLY A 14 10.47 9.29 -7.53
N PRO A 15 11.73 9.22 -8.01
CA PRO A 15 12.12 8.27 -9.05
C PRO A 15 12.07 6.82 -8.54
N ILE A 16 11.91 5.87 -9.45
CA ILE A 16 12.04 4.44 -9.14
C ILE A 16 13.48 4.18 -8.64
N PRO A 17 13.67 3.47 -7.51
CA PRO A 17 15.00 3.09 -7.06
C PRO A 17 15.70 2.16 -8.08
N PRO A 18 17.03 2.11 -8.10
CA PRO A 18 17.75 1.15 -8.93
C PRO A 18 17.27 -0.28 -8.66
N ARG A 19 16.95 -1.01 -9.72
CA ARG A 19 16.54 -2.41 -9.59
C ARG A 19 17.75 -3.25 -9.17
N THR A 20 17.61 -4.00 -8.09
CA THR A 20 18.62 -4.99 -7.68
C THR A 20 18.53 -6.19 -8.63
N PRO A 21 19.59 -6.50 -9.41
CA PRO A 21 19.60 -7.68 -10.27
C PRO A 21 19.43 -8.96 -9.42
N GLY A 22 18.58 -9.89 -9.87
CA GLY A 22 18.38 -11.17 -9.20
C GLY A 22 17.53 -11.11 -7.92
N ARG A 23 16.96 -9.96 -7.55
CA ARG A 23 15.96 -9.86 -6.48
C ARG A 23 14.73 -10.73 -6.82
N SER A 24 14.35 -11.61 -5.90
CA SER A 24 13.31 -12.63 -6.12
C SER A 24 11.90 -12.12 -5.88
N ASP A 25 11.74 -11.09 -5.07
CA ASP A 25 10.45 -10.46 -4.80
C ASP A 25 10.08 -9.43 -5.89
N ALA A 26 8.76 -9.26 -6.05
CA ALA A 26 8.20 -8.35 -7.02
C ALA A 26 8.65 -6.90 -6.73
N GLN A 27 8.87 -6.13 -7.79
CA GLN A 27 9.21 -4.72 -7.71
C GLN A 27 8.13 -3.91 -8.42
N VAL A 28 7.81 -2.73 -7.89
CA VAL A 28 6.87 -1.80 -8.53
C VAL A 28 7.59 -0.55 -9.08
N PRO A 29 7.25 -0.08 -10.29
CA PRO A 29 6.35 -0.74 -11.25
C PRO A 29 6.94 -2.08 -11.72
N SER A 30 6.09 -3.04 -12.07
CA SER A 30 6.52 -4.37 -12.55
C SER A 30 7.44 -4.28 -13.77
N ASP A 31 7.18 -3.30 -14.64
CA ASP A 31 7.96 -3.03 -15.83
C ASP A 31 8.24 -1.53 -15.98
N ALA A 32 9.42 -1.12 -15.51
CA ALA A 32 9.90 0.25 -15.56
C ALA A 32 10.08 0.79 -16.99
N ALA A 33 10.15 -0.06 -18.01
CA ALA A 33 10.35 0.37 -19.40
C ALA A 33 9.05 0.88 -20.06
N ARG A 34 7.87 0.63 -19.48
CA ARG A 34 6.58 1.00 -20.10
C ARG A 34 6.31 2.50 -20.14
N GLY A 35 6.90 3.26 -19.22
CA GLY A 35 6.69 4.69 -19.19
C GLY A 35 7.17 5.35 -17.90
N ALA A 36 7.09 6.68 -17.92
CA ALA A 36 7.42 7.52 -16.77
C ALA A 36 6.63 7.05 -15.53
N SER A 37 7.31 7.01 -14.39
CA SER A 37 6.76 6.51 -13.14
C SER A 37 7.12 7.42 -11.98
N LYS A 38 6.26 7.42 -10.98
CA LYS A 38 6.48 8.04 -9.67
C LYS A 38 6.35 6.96 -8.61
N TYR A 39 7.35 6.85 -7.75
CA TYR A 39 7.50 5.78 -6.78
C TYR A 39 7.54 6.35 -5.35
N GLY A 40 6.92 5.66 -4.41
CA GLY A 40 7.01 5.97 -2.99
C GLY A 40 6.99 4.69 -2.16
N ARG A 41 7.44 4.79 -0.90
CA ARG A 41 7.43 3.68 0.05
C ARG A 41 6.91 4.15 1.40
N ILE A 42 5.94 3.43 1.95
CA ILE A 42 5.43 3.62 3.30
C ILE A 42 5.94 2.45 4.14
N PRO A 43 6.86 2.70 5.09
CA PRO A 43 7.36 1.64 5.96
C PRO A 43 6.32 1.30 7.03
N PHE A 44 6.21 0.01 7.37
CA PHE A 44 5.50 -0.50 8.55
C PHE A 44 4.09 0.08 8.79
N VAL A 45 3.09 -0.47 8.11
CA VAL A 45 1.68 -0.18 8.37
C VAL A 45 1.09 -1.25 9.28
N TYR A 46 1.04 -0.96 10.57
CA TYR A 46 0.45 -1.86 11.57
C TYR A 46 -1.01 -1.52 11.88
N PHE A 47 -1.75 -2.55 12.26
CA PHE A 47 -3.14 -2.47 12.69
C PHE A 47 -3.26 -2.77 14.18
N TYR A 48 -3.74 -1.79 14.93
CA TYR A 48 -3.85 -1.86 16.38
C TYR A 48 -5.29 -2.13 16.79
N ARG A 49 -5.48 -2.97 17.80
CA ARG A 49 -6.82 -3.22 18.34
C ARG A 49 -7.35 -1.95 18.99
N THR A 50 -8.62 -1.65 18.77
CA THR A 50 -9.28 -0.54 19.43
C THR A 50 -9.15 -0.69 20.96
N GLY A 51 -8.55 0.29 21.63
CA GLY A 51 -8.33 0.27 23.08
C GLY A 51 -7.03 -0.38 23.56
N ALA A 52 -6.22 -0.98 22.66
CA ALA A 52 -4.90 -1.54 22.97
C ALA A 52 -3.87 -1.05 21.95
N ALA A 53 -3.30 0.14 22.21
CA ALA A 53 -2.42 0.83 21.25
C ALA A 53 -0.96 0.36 21.25
N ALA A 54 -0.54 -0.46 22.22
CA ALA A 54 0.86 -0.85 22.37
C ALA A 54 1.25 -2.05 21.50
N ASP A 55 0.31 -2.96 21.21
CA ASP A 55 0.60 -4.23 20.54
C ASP A 55 -0.14 -4.33 19.20
N PRO A 56 0.57 -4.27 18.05
CA PRO A 56 -0.05 -4.45 16.75
C PRO A 56 -0.56 -5.89 16.62
N ALA A 57 -1.72 -6.06 15.99
CA ALA A 57 -2.29 -7.39 15.79
C ALA A 57 -1.74 -8.08 14.53
N PHE A 58 -1.57 -7.29 13.46
CA PHE A 58 -0.92 -7.67 12.20
C PHE A 58 -0.41 -6.40 11.47
N GLY A 59 0.31 -6.57 10.36
CA GLY A 59 0.77 -5.44 9.57
C GLY A 59 1.05 -5.72 8.09
N LEU A 60 1.39 -4.63 7.40
CA LEU A 60 1.92 -4.61 6.04
C LEU A 60 3.27 -3.90 6.10
N LEU A 61 4.34 -4.61 5.77
CA LEU A 61 5.69 -4.08 5.70
C LEU A 61 5.97 -3.63 4.27
N ASP A 62 6.79 -2.58 4.17
CA ASP A 62 7.38 -2.14 2.90
C ASP A 62 6.35 -1.96 1.79
N ILE A 63 5.30 -1.19 2.05
CA ILE A 63 4.33 -0.86 1.01
C ILE A 63 5.03 0.05 -0.01
N GLU A 64 5.49 -0.56 -1.09
CA GLU A 64 6.02 0.10 -2.27
C GLU A 64 4.83 0.44 -3.19
N VAL A 65 4.76 1.69 -3.64
CA VAL A 65 3.69 2.18 -4.52
C VAL A 65 4.31 2.85 -5.73
N ALA A 66 3.84 2.50 -6.92
CA ALA A 66 4.22 3.16 -8.16
C ALA A 66 2.99 3.60 -8.95
N VAL A 67 2.96 4.87 -9.38
CA VAL A 67 2.05 5.35 -10.42
C VAL A 67 2.83 5.42 -11.71
N GLN A 68 2.43 4.65 -12.72
CA GLN A 68 3.13 4.58 -14.01
C GLN A 68 2.19 4.91 -15.17
N ARG A 69 2.71 5.71 -16.12
CA ARG A 69 2.08 5.91 -17.42
C ARG A 69 2.18 4.64 -18.27
N ARG A 70 1.05 4.13 -18.76
CA ARG A 70 0.95 2.93 -19.62
C ARG A 70 0.69 3.25 -21.09
N GLY A 71 0.31 4.49 -21.38
CA GLY A 71 0.03 5.00 -22.71
C GLY A 71 -0.46 6.45 -22.65
N PRO A 72 -0.85 7.05 -23.78
CA PRO A 72 -1.50 8.37 -23.79
C PRO A 72 -2.77 8.35 -22.91
N GLY A 73 -2.83 9.21 -21.89
CA GLY A 73 -3.97 9.31 -20.96
C GLY A 73 -4.25 8.05 -20.13
N SER A 74 -3.32 7.09 -20.07
CA SER A 74 -3.50 5.83 -19.36
C SER A 74 -2.44 5.67 -18.27
N PHE A 75 -2.90 5.52 -17.03
CA PHE A 75 -2.05 5.35 -15.85
C PHE A 75 -2.50 4.14 -15.04
N ALA A 76 -1.58 3.56 -14.29
CA ALA A 76 -1.87 2.50 -13.33
C ALA A 76 -1.16 2.76 -12.01
N CYS A 77 -1.84 2.43 -10.92
CA CYS A 77 -1.26 2.26 -9.60
C CYS A 77 -0.85 0.79 -9.46
N GLU A 78 0.40 0.54 -9.09
CA GLU A 78 0.91 -0.76 -8.66
C GLU A 78 1.38 -0.67 -7.22
N VAL A 79 1.05 -1.68 -6.43
CA VAL A 79 1.48 -1.81 -5.05
C VAL A 79 2.15 -3.17 -4.86
N TYR A 80 3.24 -3.17 -4.12
CA TYR A 80 3.84 -4.36 -3.54
C TYR A 80 3.96 -4.14 -2.03
N ALA A 81 3.69 -5.18 -1.25
CA ALA A 81 3.87 -5.15 0.20
C ALA A 81 4.17 -6.56 0.71
N ILE A 82 4.72 -6.65 1.92
CA ILE A 82 4.79 -7.91 2.67
C ILE A 82 3.72 -7.88 3.75
N GLY A 83 2.77 -8.80 3.69
CA GLY A 83 1.92 -9.12 4.83
C GLY A 83 2.75 -9.72 5.94
N ASP A 84 2.65 -9.18 7.15
CA ASP A 84 3.30 -9.69 8.35
C ASP A 84 2.25 -9.97 9.42
N GLY A 85 1.99 -11.26 9.68
CA GLY A 85 1.10 -11.72 10.74
C GLY A 85 1.83 -12.32 11.94
N TYR A 86 3.13 -12.12 12.12
CA TYR A 86 3.88 -12.70 13.26
C TYR A 86 3.57 -12.07 14.62
N GLN A 87 2.70 -11.07 14.69
CA GLN A 87 2.49 -10.27 15.90
C GLN A 87 1.55 -10.98 16.87
N ALA A 88 0.23 -10.91 16.68
CA ALA A 88 -0.73 -11.47 17.65
C ALA A 88 -1.98 -12.09 16.99
N GLY A 89 -2.02 -12.18 15.67
CA GLY A 89 -3.15 -12.75 14.96
C GLY A 89 -3.09 -12.54 13.47
N HIS A 90 -4.23 -12.79 12.83
CA HIS A 90 -4.41 -12.64 11.39
C HIS A 90 -5.46 -11.58 11.09
N GLY A 91 -5.25 -10.83 10.02
CA GLY A 91 -6.02 -9.63 9.70
C GLY A 91 -6.54 -9.59 8.27
N ALA A 92 -7.72 -8.99 8.06
CA ALA A 92 -8.32 -8.90 6.74
C ALA A 92 -8.97 -7.52 6.49
N SER A 93 -8.97 -7.08 5.22
CA SER A 93 -9.61 -5.83 4.76
C SER A 93 -11.08 -6.04 4.38
N THR A 94 -11.76 -6.98 5.02
CA THR A 94 -13.17 -7.34 4.74
C THR A 94 -14.09 -6.16 5.05
N CYS A 95 -13.86 -5.49 6.19
CA CYS A 95 -14.56 -4.28 6.60
C CYS A 95 -14.50 -3.15 5.56
N GLU A 96 -13.29 -2.75 5.14
CA GLU A 96 -13.08 -1.67 4.18
C GLU A 96 -11.76 -1.85 3.41
N PRO A 97 -11.66 -1.33 2.18
CA PRO A 97 -10.39 -1.31 1.47
C PRO A 97 -9.39 -0.37 2.14
N MET A 98 -8.11 -0.68 1.97
CA MET A 98 -7.06 0.29 2.16
C MET A 98 -7.11 1.33 1.02
N VAL A 99 -7.10 2.61 1.36
CA VAL A 99 -7.16 3.70 0.36
C VAL A 99 -5.79 4.33 0.21
N PHE A 100 -5.33 4.47 -1.03
CA PHE A 100 -4.16 5.28 -1.38
C PHE A 100 -4.64 6.60 -1.97
N GLU A 101 -4.43 7.70 -1.26
CA GLU A 101 -4.72 9.04 -1.78
C GLU A 101 -3.47 9.63 -2.44
N PHE A 102 -3.49 9.71 -3.78
CA PHE A 102 -2.43 10.35 -4.56
C PHE A 102 -2.64 11.85 -4.54
N ARG A 103 -1.67 12.58 -4.00
CA ARG A 103 -1.78 14.02 -3.74
C ARG A 103 -0.81 14.81 -4.60
N GLY A 104 -1.22 16.04 -4.87
CA GLY A 104 -0.42 17.05 -5.55
C GLY A 104 -0.98 18.42 -5.29
N ARG A 105 -0.11 19.42 -5.10
CA ARG A 105 -0.54 20.82 -4.84
C ARG A 105 -1.48 20.95 -3.63
N GLY A 106 -1.25 20.13 -2.59
CA GLY A 106 -2.00 20.15 -1.34
C GLY A 106 -3.38 19.46 -1.35
N ARG A 107 -3.84 18.91 -2.48
CA ARG A 107 -5.14 18.21 -2.58
C ARG A 107 -4.99 16.77 -3.06
N THR A 108 -6.02 15.95 -2.83
CA THR A 108 -6.13 14.61 -3.44
C THR A 108 -6.49 14.78 -4.91
N ILE A 109 -5.69 14.16 -5.78
CA ILE A 109 -5.84 14.17 -7.24
C ILE A 109 -6.51 12.87 -7.69
N ALA A 110 -6.06 11.73 -7.18
CA ALA A 110 -6.64 10.43 -7.48
C ALA A 110 -6.65 9.52 -6.25
N ARG A 111 -7.44 8.44 -6.31
CA ARG A 111 -7.50 7.41 -5.27
C ARG A 111 -7.40 6.03 -5.89
N ALA A 112 -6.74 5.12 -5.18
CA ALA A 112 -6.83 3.68 -5.43
C ALA A 112 -7.32 2.97 -4.17
N GLU A 113 -8.19 1.99 -4.34
CA GLU A 113 -8.74 1.19 -3.24
C GLU A 113 -8.26 -0.25 -3.38
N TRP A 114 -7.63 -0.76 -2.33
CA TRP A 114 -7.09 -2.10 -2.29
C TRP A 114 -7.72 -2.91 -1.16
N ARG A 115 -8.45 -3.97 -1.53
CA ARG A 115 -8.85 -5.02 -0.59
C ARG A 115 -7.76 -6.09 -0.55
N TYR A 116 -6.83 -5.96 0.40
CA TYR A 116 -5.75 -6.92 0.57
C TYR A 116 -6.28 -8.27 1.10
N PRO A 117 -5.67 -9.40 0.71
CA PRO A 117 -6.08 -10.72 1.21
C PRO A 117 -5.80 -10.86 2.70
N THR A 118 -6.37 -11.89 3.33
CA THR A 118 -6.10 -12.17 4.75
C THR A 118 -4.61 -12.40 5.00
N ILE A 119 -4.04 -11.64 5.94
CA ILE A 119 -2.66 -11.77 6.41
C ILE A 119 -2.63 -12.80 7.51
N LEU A 120 -1.94 -13.93 7.33
CA LEU A 120 -2.01 -15.07 8.24
C LEU A 120 -1.00 -15.00 9.39
N SER A 121 -1.43 -15.48 10.55
CA SER A 121 -0.58 -15.52 11.74
C SER A 121 0.61 -16.45 11.56
N GLY A 122 1.82 -15.99 11.87
CA GLY A 122 3.04 -16.79 11.67
C GLY A 122 3.48 -16.92 10.21
N HIS A 123 2.97 -16.07 9.32
CA HIS A 123 3.36 -16.01 7.92
C HIS A 123 3.88 -14.62 7.52
N MET A 124 4.76 -14.63 6.51
CA MET A 124 5.14 -13.44 5.74
C MET A 124 4.80 -13.68 4.28
N ASP A 125 3.84 -12.94 3.75
CA ASP A 125 3.29 -13.16 2.42
C ASP A 125 3.58 -11.97 1.51
N ALA A 126 4.11 -12.24 0.31
CA ALA A 126 4.27 -11.23 -0.72
C ALA A 126 2.92 -10.90 -1.35
N LEU A 127 2.53 -9.63 -1.32
CA LEU A 127 1.27 -9.13 -1.83
C LEU A 127 1.51 -8.17 -2.96
N THR A 128 0.69 -8.26 -4.00
CA THR A 128 0.71 -7.33 -5.13
C THR A 128 -0.70 -6.87 -5.45
N PHE A 129 -0.79 -5.64 -5.95
CA PHE A 129 -2.04 -5.04 -6.39
C PHE A 129 -1.77 -4.14 -7.59
N SER A 130 -2.70 -4.12 -8.55
CA SER A 130 -2.59 -3.29 -9.74
C SER A 130 -3.98 -2.87 -10.18
N VAL A 131 -4.15 -1.57 -10.39
CA VAL A 131 -5.43 -0.99 -10.83
C VAL A 131 -5.17 0.18 -11.79
N PRO A 132 -6.00 0.37 -12.82
CA PRO A 132 -6.00 1.62 -13.58
C PRO A 132 -6.23 2.83 -12.66
N LEU A 133 -5.58 3.95 -12.96
CA LEU A 133 -5.76 5.20 -12.22
C LEU A 133 -6.20 6.28 -13.22
N GLU A 134 -7.39 6.83 -13.00
CA GLU A 134 -7.90 7.94 -13.81
C GLU A 134 -7.11 9.21 -13.49
N LEU A 135 -6.30 9.65 -14.45
CA LEU A 135 -5.43 10.82 -14.33
C LEU A 135 -5.26 11.45 -15.72
N ALA A 136 -5.26 12.78 -15.76
CA ALA A 136 -4.68 13.53 -16.87
C ALA A 136 -3.14 13.61 -16.78
N ASP A 137 -2.49 13.94 -17.90
CA ASP A 137 -1.02 14.05 -17.96
C ASP A 137 -0.47 15.14 -17.01
N ASP A 138 -1.17 16.27 -16.86
CA ASP A 138 -0.80 17.37 -15.98
C ASP A 138 -1.05 17.05 -14.50
N GLU A 139 -2.09 16.27 -14.21
CA GLU A 139 -2.37 15.71 -12.89
C GLU A 139 -1.29 14.72 -12.47
N PHE A 140 -0.90 13.81 -13.36
CA PHE A 140 0.23 12.91 -13.13
C PHE A 140 1.51 13.71 -12.85
N ALA A 141 1.78 14.76 -13.63
CA ALA A 141 2.93 15.63 -13.41
C ALA A 141 2.88 16.33 -12.04
N ALA A 142 1.69 16.68 -11.55
CA ALA A 142 1.49 17.36 -10.26
C ALA A 142 1.58 16.44 -9.02
N LEU A 143 1.51 15.11 -9.17
CA LEU A 143 1.62 14.19 -8.03
C LEU A 143 2.95 14.36 -7.27
N ASP A 144 2.89 14.53 -5.95
CA ASP A 144 4.07 14.74 -5.08
C ASP A 144 4.13 13.76 -3.90
N SER A 145 3.00 13.16 -3.52
CA SER A 145 2.93 12.32 -2.33
C SER A 145 1.77 11.33 -2.38
N VAL A 146 1.85 10.32 -1.51
CA VAL A 146 0.75 9.40 -1.22
C VAL A 146 0.41 9.52 0.26
N LEU A 147 -0.87 9.73 0.56
CA LEU A 147 -1.42 9.63 1.90
C LEU A 147 -2.17 8.31 2.01
N LEU A 148 -1.85 7.55 3.04
CA LEU A 148 -2.59 6.40 3.50
C LEU A 148 -3.43 6.83 4.71
N PRO A 149 -4.72 7.17 4.55
CA PRO A 149 -5.60 7.42 5.68
C PRO A 149 -5.73 6.18 6.60
N PRO A 150 -6.21 6.36 7.83
CA PRO A 150 -6.43 5.26 8.75
C PRO A 150 -7.45 4.28 8.16
N ALA A 151 -7.10 2.99 8.10
CA ALA A 151 -7.95 1.93 7.59
C ALA A 151 -8.37 0.98 8.72
N ARG A 152 -9.61 0.51 8.68
CA ARG A 152 -10.14 -0.53 9.57
C ARG A 152 -9.84 -1.92 9.02
N ALA A 153 -9.67 -2.86 9.92
CA ALA A 153 -9.51 -4.27 9.59
C ALA A 153 -10.18 -5.16 10.63
N GLU A 154 -10.64 -6.32 10.19
CA GLU A 154 -11.05 -7.39 11.10
C GLU A 154 -9.79 -8.13 11.54
N VAL A 155 -9.69 -8.41 12.85
CA VAL A 155 -8.67 -9.29 13.40
C VAL A 155 -9.29 -10.48 14.13
N THR A 156 -8.67 -11.63 13.94
CA THR A 156 -8.79 -12.76 14.87
C THR A 156 -7.46 -12.96 15.56
N VAL A 157 -7.51 -12.90 16.88
CA VAL A 157 -6.35 -13.02 17.77
C VAL A 157 -6.07 -14.50 17.96
N CYS A 158 -4.82 -14.89 17.72
CA CYS A 158 -4.38 -16.24 18.04
C CYS A 158 -3.92 -16.21 19.50
N LEU A 159 -4.77 -16.68 20.41
CA LEU A 159 -4.36 -16.95 21.78
C LEU A 159 -3.55 -18.24 21.75
N GLU A 160 -2.33 -18.20 22.30
CA GLU A 160 -1.57 -19.41 22.62
C GLU A 160 -2.31 -20.30 23.63
#